data_AF-V4I5D4-F1
#
_entry.id   AF-V4I5D4-F1
#
_cell.length_a   1.000
_cell.length_b   1.000
_cell.length_c   1.000
_cell.angle_alpha   90.00
_cell.angle_beta   90.00
_cell.angle_gamma   90.00
#
_symmetry.space_group_name_H-M   'P 1'
#
loop_
_entity.id
_entity.type
_entity.pdbx_description
1 polymer ?
#
loop_
_entity_poly.entity_id
_entity_poly.type
_entity_poly.pdbx_seq_one_letter_code
_entity_poly.pdbx_strand_id
1 'polypeptide(L)' 'MSAVSYITRDGDCLDLICFRHYGRSAGMVERVLEANYGLADLGPIYPENIKIVLPDVPKPKVQREINIWE' A
#
# COMPACT_ATOMS: atom_id res chain seq x y z
N MET A 1 7.70 -15.84 2.01
CA MET A 1 8.14 -14.48 2.38
C MET A 1 8.39 -13.73 1.09
N SER A 2 7.33 -13.17 0.48
CA SER A 2 7.45 -12.51 -0.82
C SER A 2 7.01 -11.06 -0.65
N ALA A 3 7.96 -10.14 -0.64
CA ALA A 3 7.64 -8.71 -0.68
C ALA A 3 7.14 -8.35 -2.09
N VAL A 4 6.04 -7.60 -2.17
CA VAL A 4 5.48 -7.17 -3.45
C VAL A 4 6.12 -5.83 -3.82
N SER A 5 6.73 -5.72 -4.99
CA SER A 5 7.21 -4.43 -5.49
C SER A 5 6.08 -3.70 -6.22
N TYR A 6 5.79 -2.48 -5.80
CA TYR A 6 4.87 -1.57 -6.48
C TYR A 6 5.66 -0.45 -7.16
N ILE A 7 5.21 -0.02 -8.33
CA ILE A 7 5.76 1.15 -9.03
C ILE A 7 4.71 2.24 -8.96
N THR A 8 5.07 3.38 -8.36
CA THR A 8 4.19 4.54 -8.26
C THR A 8 3.94 5.18 -9.63
N ARG A 9 2.80 5.82 -9.74
CA ARG A 9 2.42 6.73 -10.82
C ARG A 9 2.35 8.14 -10.30
N ASP A 10 2.35 9.11 -11.21
CA ASP A 10 2.24 10.51 -10.85
C ASP A 10 0.95 10.77 -10.07
N GLY A 11 1.07 11.39 -8.90
CA GLY A 11 -0.05 11.61 -7.99
C GLY A 11 -0.38 10.45 -7.05
N ASP A 12 0.42 9.38 -7.02
CA ASP A 12 0.19 8.29 -6.06
C ASP A 12 0.57 8.69 -4.62
N CYS A 13 -0.24 8.25 -3.67
CA CYS A 13 0.02 8.46 -2.23
C CYS A 13 0.24 7.13 -1.52
N LEU A 14 1.13 7.13 -0.52
CA LEU A 14 1.43 5.93 0.27
C LEU A 14 0.17 5.36 0.94
N ASP A 15 -0.66 6.23 1.52
CA ASP A 15 -1.93 5.85 2.15
C ASP A 15 -2.87 5.16 1.17
N LEU A 16 -2.97 5.65 -0.07
CA LEU A 16 -3.84 5.07 -1.09
C LEU A 16 -3.32 3.70 -1.53
N ILE A 17 -2.02 3.55 -1.71
CA ILE A 17 -1.38 2.28 -2.05
C ILE A 17 -1.59 1.28 -0.91
N CYS A 18 -1.36 1.70 0.34
CA CYS A 18 -1.57 0.86 1.51
C CYS A 18 -3.04 0.46 1.65
N PHE A 19 -3.97 1.38 1.42
CA PHE A 19 -5.40 1.11 1.46
C PHE A 19 -5.82 0.12 0.35
N ARG A 20 -5.36 0.32 -0.89
CA ARG A 20 -5.65 -0.60 -2.02
C ARG A 20 -5.03 -1.97 -1.82
N HIS A 21 -3.82 -2.03 -1.28
CA HIS A 21 -3.11 -3.28 -1.10
C HIS A 21 -3.59 -4.03 0.14
N TYR A 22 -3.65 -3.39 1.30
CA TYR A 22 -3.94 -4.02 2.59
C TYR A 22 -5.38 -3.82 3.10
N GLY A 23 -6.18 -2.95 2.48
CA GLY A 23 -7.52 -2.58 2.96
C GLY A 23 -7.52 -1.59 4.12
N ARG A 24 -6.34 -1.14 4.57
CA ARG A 24 -6.15 -0.15 5.66
C ARG A 24 -4.83 0.61 5.46
N SER A 25 -4.79 1.88 5.86
CA SER A 25 -3.56 2.69 5.86
C SER A 25 -2.88 2.73 7.23
N ALA A 26 -3.66 2.89 8.32
CA ALA A 26 -3.14 2.97 9.68
C ALA A 26 -2.35 1.71 10.08
N GLY A 27 -1.11 1.90 10.56
CA GLY A 27 -0.19 0.84 10.94
C GLY A 27 0.52 0.16 9.76
N MET A 28 0.03 0.32 8.52
CA MET A 28 0.67 -0.25 7.32
C MET A 28 1.67 0.73 6.71
N VAL A 29 1.34 2.03 6.70
CA VAL A 29 2.22 3.09 6.20
C VAL A 29 3.55 3.07 6.95
N GLU A 30 3.52 2.98 8.27
CA GLU A 30 4.69 2.90 9.14
C GLU A 30 5.55 1.68 8.80
N ARG A 31 4.93 0.51 8.60
CA ARG A 31 5.62 -0.73 8.20
C ARG A 31 6.28 -0.61 6.83
N VAL A 32 5.62 0.06 5.88
CA VAL A 32 6.19 0.30 4.55
C VAL A 32 7.35 1.30 4.65
N LEU A 33 7.25 2.34 5.47
CA LEU A 33 8.33 3.31 5.69
C LEU A 33 9.54 2.65 6.39
N GLU A 34 9.32 1.78 7.37
CA GLU A 34 10.39 0.99 8.01
C GLU A 34 11.10 0.07 7.00
N ALA A 35 10.36 -0.48 6.04
CA ALA A 35 10.92 -1.33 4.99
C ALA A 35 11.57 -0.52 3.85
N ASN A 36 11.25 0.78 3.70
CA ASN A 36 11.74 1.66 2.64
C ASN A 36 12.27 2.95 3.26
N TYR A 37 13.50 2.90 3.75
CA TYR A 37 14.20 4.09 4.24
C TYR A 37 14.29 5.17 3.16
N GLY A 38 13.97 6.42 3.52
CA GLY A 38 13.99 7.59 2.63
C GLY A 38 12.69 7.83 1.87
N LEU A 39 11.70 6.92 1.94
CA LEU A 39 10.41 7.11 1.27
C LEU A 39 9.56 8.22 1.91
N ALA A 40 9.77 8.51 3.20
CA ALA A 40 9.08 9.59 3.91
C ALA A 40 9.57 10.99 3.48
N ASP A 41 10.82 11.12 3.04
CA ASP A 41 11.42 12.40 2.66
C ASP A 41 10.91 12.91 1.31
N LEU A 42 10.37 12.01 0.48
CA LEU A 42 9.76 12.35 -0.82
C LEU A 42 8.43 13.09 -0.67
N GLY A 43 7.82 13.08 0.53
CA GLY A 43 6.58 13.78 0.83
C GLY A 43 5.31 12.94 0.63
N PRO A 44 4.13 13.58 0.72
CA PRO A 44 2.84 12.89 0.70
C PRO A 44 2.38 12.43 -0.69
N ILE A 45 2.91 13.04 -1.76
CA ILE A 45 2.60 12.72 -3.16
C ILE A 45 3.88 12.24 -3.82
N TYR A 46 3.86 11.03 -4.36
CA TYR A 46 4.99 10.45 -5.05
C TYR A 46 4.97 10.80 -6.54
N PRO A 47 6.14 11.15 -7.11
CA PRO A 47 6.29 11.14 -8.56
C PRO A 47 6.17 9.70 -9.11
N GLU A 48 5.97 9.59 -10.42
CA GLU A 48 5.97 8.31 -11.10
C GLU A 48 7.33 7.60 -11.05
N ASN A 49 7.32 6.28 -11.26
CA ASN A 49 8.50 5.42 -11.32
C ASN A 49 9.29 5.24 -10.01
N ILE A 50 8.69 5.51 -8.85
CA ILE A 50 9.28 5.12 -7.56
C ILE A 50 8.93 3.66 -7.28
N LYS A 51 9.97 2.87 -6.97
CA LYS A 51 9.81 1.49 -6.55
C LYS A 51 9.60 1.43 -5.05
N ILE A 52 8.40 1.03 -4.63
CA ILE A 52 8.05 0.83 -3.23
C ILE A 52 7.99 -0.66 -2.93
N VAL A 53 8.67 -1.10 -1.88
CA VAL A 53 8.60 -2.48 -1.39
C VAL A 53 7.46 -2.58 -0.37
N LEU A 54 6.40 -3.29 -0.74
CA LEU A 54 5.28 -3.56 0.15
C LEU A 54 5.57 -4.86 0.92
N PRO A 55 5.78 -4.82 2.24
CA PRO A 55 6.01 -6.02 3.04
C PRO A 55 4.74 -6.90 3.05
N ASP A 56 4.92 -8.22 3.15
CA ASP A 56 3.78 -9.14 3.19
C ASP A 56 3.10 -9.06 4.57
N VAL A 57 2.09 -8.22 4.68
CA VAL A 57 1.26 -8.08 5.88
C VAL A 57 -0.05 -8.82 5.62
N PRO A 58 -0.51 -9.70 6.54
CA PRO A 58 -1.73 -10.45 6.34
C PRO A 58 -2.89 -9.49 6.11
N LYS A 59 -3.39 -9.47 4.87
CA LYS A 59 -4.58 -8.71 4.49
C LYS A 59 -5.78 -9.35 5.18
N PRO A 60 -6.68 -8.58 5.81
CA PRO A 60 -8.01 -9.08 6.03
C PRO A 60 -8.59 -9.42 4.66
N LYS A 61 -8.83 -10.70 4.37
CA LYS A 61 -9.55 -11.12 3.17
C LYS A 61 -10.89 -10.41 3.19
N VAL A 62 -11.10 -9.43 2.31
CA VAL A 62 -12.43 -8.91 2.05
C VAL A 62 -13.18 -10.00 1.27
N GLN A 63 -13.72 -10.97 2.00
CA GLN A 63 -14.80 -11.80 1.50
C GLN A 63 -16.09 -11.04 1.75
N ARG A 64 -16.58 -10.35 0.73
CA ARG A 64 -17.98 -9.93 0.70
C ARG A 64 -18.45 -9.93 -0.74
N GLU A 65 -18.64 -11.15 -1.26
CA GLU A 65 -19.70 -11.39 -2.23
C GLU A 65 -21.01 -11.27 -1.46
N ILE A 66 -21.58 -10.05 -1.40
CA ILE A 66 -22.96 -9.91 -0.97
C ILE A 66 -23.79 -10.06 -2.24
N ASN A 67 -24.35 -11.26 -2.44
CA ASN A 67 -25.43 -11.45 -3.39
C ASN A 67 -26.65 -10.74 -2.82
N ILE A 68 -27.01 -9.60 -3.41
CA ILE A 68 -28.16 -8.77 -3.03
C ILE A 68 -29.43 -9.13 -3.82
N TRP A 69 -29.52 -10.36 -4.32
CA TRP A 69 -30.65 -10.83 -5.12
C TRP A 69 -31.20 -12.14 -4.52
N GLU A 70 -31.99 -12.01 -3.46
CA GLU A 70 -33.08 -12.94 -3.09
C GLU A 70 -34.31 -12.14 -2.68
#